data_AF-A0A6V7HPV6-F1
#
_entry.id   AF-A0A6V7HPV6-F1
#
_cell.length_a   1.000
_cell.length_b   1.000
_cell.length_c   1.000
_cell.angle_alpha   90.00
_cell.angle_beta   90.00
_cell.angle_gamma   90.00
#
_symmetry.space_group_name_H-M   'P 1'
#
loop_
_entity.id
_entity.type
_entity.pdbx_description
1 polymer ?
#
loop_
_entity_poly.entity_id
_entity_poly.type
_entity_poly.pdbx_seq_one_letter_code
_entity_poly.pdbx_strand_id
1 'polypeptide(L)'
;QNAPAQDHVFVPVCAIAHVGGAMDCGHYTSYVRHGDQWFYYNDMSVEPMSSAEALSAVETTAYLVFFANANFLPSTPGLTEEITEEEVSR
;
A
#
# COMPACT_ATOMS: atom_id res chain seq x y z
N GLN A 1 -16.98 3.85 -35.38
CA GLN A 1 -15.61 3.34 -35.20
C GLN A 1 -15.45 3.08 -33.71
N ASN A 2 -15.35 1.82 -33.27
CA ASN A 2 -15.09 1.51 -31.86
C ASN A 2 -13.62 1.77 -31.57
N ALA A 3 -13.32 2.61 -30.58
CA ALA A 3 -11.96 2.76 -30.07
C ALA A 3 -11.46 1.40 -29.58
N PRO A 4 -10.16 1.08 -29.73
CA PRO A 4 -9.61 -0.14 -29.14
C PRO A 4 -9.84 -0.11 -27.63
N ALA A 5 -10.27 -1.23 -27.05
CA ALA A 5 -10.37 -1.36 -25.61
C ALA A 5 -8.99 -1.08 -25.00
N GLN A 6 -8.91 -0.11 -24.09
CA GLN A 6 -7.69 0.13 -23.34
C GLN A 6 -7.53 -1.01 -22.32
N ASP A 7 -6.43 -1.76 -22.39
CA ASP A 7 -6.10 -2.73 -21.36
C ASP A 7 -5.79 -1.98 -20.06
N HIS A 8 -6.69 -2.11 -19.09
CA HIS A 8 -6.52 -1.56 -17.75
C HIS A 8 -5.93 -2.63 -16.84
N VAL A 9 -4.64 -2.50 -16.53
CA VAL A 9 -3.96 -3.36 -15.56
C VAL A 9 -4.02 -2.68 -14.20
N PHE A 10 -4.47 -3.40 -13.18
CA PHE A 10 -4.54 -2.91 -11.81
C PHE A 10 -3.61 -3.71 -10.91
N VAL A 11 -2.91 -3.03 -10.01
CA VAL A 11 -2.01 -3.66 -9.04
C VAL A 11 -2.36 -3.19 -7.63
N PRO A 12 -2.21 -4.05 -6.60
CA PRO A 12 -2.44 -3.65 -5.22
C PRO A 12 -1.34 -2.69 -4.77
N VAL A 13 -1.75 -1.61 -4.12
CA VAL A 13 -0.83 -0.57 -3.60
C VAL A 13 -0.99 -0.33 -2.12
N CYS A 14 -2.13 -0.71 -1.54
CA CYS A 14 -2.37 -0.62 -0.11
C CYS A 14 -3.38 -1.69 0.31
N ALA A 15 -3.18 -2.27 1.48
CA ALA A 15 -4.16 -3.08 2.16
C ALA A 15 -4.28 -2.63 3.61
N ILE A 16 -5.51 -2.43 4.06
CA ILE A 16 -5.84 -2.22 5.47
C ILE A 16 -6.15 -3.59 6.06
N ALA A 17 -5.48 -3.91 7.15
CA ALA A 17 -5.70 -5.11 7.93
C ALA A 17 -6.47 -4.78 9.21
N HIS A 18 -7.32 -5.72 9.62
CA HIS A 18 -7.96 -5.69 10.94
C HIS A 18 -7.44 -6.88 11.75
N VAL A 19 -6.70 -6.59 12.82
CA VAL A 19 -6.12 -7.59 13.71
C VAL A 19 -6.94 -7.64 14.99
N GLY A 20 -7.72 -8.70 15.16
CA GLY A 20 -8.59 -8.87 16.32
C GLY A 20 -9.44 -10.13 16.19
N GLY A 21 -9.84 -10.70 17.33
CA GLY A 21 -10.64 -11.93 17.38
C GLY A 21 -12.15 -11.71 17.22
N ALA A 22 -12.62 -10.47 17.29
CA ALA A 22 -14.03 -10.10 17.14
C ALA A 22 -14.19 -9.01 16.08
N MET A 23 -15.40 -8.83 15.55
CA MET A 23 -15.67 -7.80 14.52
C MET A 23 -15.80 -6.39 15.10
N ASP A 24 -16.09 -6.26 16.39
CA ASP A 24 -16.35 -5.01 17.09
C ASP A 24 -15.13 -4.52 17.91
N CYS A 25 -14.06 -5.33 17.98
CA CYS A 25 -12.82 -4.94 18.64
C CYS A 25 -11.59 -5.51 17.92
N GLY A 26 -10.55 -4.69 17.83
CA GLY A 26 -9.30 -5.05 17.20
C GLY A 26 -8.42 -3.83 16.97
N HIS A 27 -7.43 -4.03 16.10
CA HIS A 27 -6.42 -3.04 15.76
C HIS A 27 -6.29 -2.92 14.24
N TYR A 28 -6.30 -1.70 13.73
CA TYR A 28 -6.14 -1.46 12.30
C TYR A 28 -4.71 -1.12 11.97
N THR A 29 -4.17 -1.83 10.99
CA THR A 29 -2.81 -1.62 10.48
C THR A 29 -2.87 -1.57 8.97
N SER A 30 -1.80 -1.11 8.31
CA SER A 30 -1.79 -1.09 6.84
C SER A 30 -0.46 -1.53 6.24
N TYR A 31 -0.55 -2.22 5.11
CA TYR A 31 0.57 -2.54 4.24
C TYR A 31 0.49 -1.60 3.04
N VAL A 32 1.51 -0.77 2.81
CA VAL A 32 1.49 0.25 1.75
C VAL A 32 2.74 0.15 0.89
N ARG A 33 2.57 0.25 -0.42
CA ARG A 33 3.64 0.22 -1.42
C ARG A 33 4.03 1.64 -1.81
N HIS A 34 5.32 1.95 -1.67
CA HIS A 34 5.94 3.16 -2.21
C HIS A 34 7.02 2.75 -3.24
N GLY A 35 6.77 3.02 -4.52
CA GLY A 35 7.62 2.51 -5.60
C GLY A 35 7.61 0.98 -5.60
N ASP A 36 8.75 0.34 -5.33
CA ASP A 36 8.87 -1.12 -5.23
C ASP A 36 9.00 -1.64 -3.78
N GLN A 37 9.08 -0.73 -2.80
CA GLN A 37 9.22 -1.07 -1.39
C GLN A 37 7.84 -1.10 -0.72
N TRP A 38 7.58 -2.15 0.05
CA TRP A 38 6.41 -2.21 0.91
C TRP A 38 6.79 -1.78 2.33
N PHE A 39 5.82 -1.26 3.05
CA PHE A 39 5.94 -0.85 4.45
C PHE A 39 4.73 -1.32 5.22
N TYR A 40 4.98 -1.79 6.44
CA TYR A 40 3.97 -2.07 7.44
C TYR A 40 3.85 -0.87 8.38
N TYR A 41 2.66 -0.29 8.42
CA TYR A 41 2.29 0.81 9.29
C TYR A 41 1.44 0.27 10.43
N ASN A 42 1.96 0.41 11.65
CA ASN A 42 1.34 0.04 12.90
C ASN A 42 1.36 1.26 13.84
N ASP A 43 0.32 2.08 13.75
CA ASP A 43 0.25 3.41 14.38
C ASP A 43 1.47 4.27 14.02
N MET A 44 2.33 4.55 14.99
CA MET A 44 3.56 5.33 14.84
C MET A 44 4.78 4.49 14.43
N SER A 45 4.66 3.16 14.40
CA SER A 45 5.74 2.27 13.96
C SER A 45 5.61 2.00 12.47
N VAL A 46 6.68 2.26 11.72
CA VAL A 46 6.74 2.02 10.27
C VAL A 46 7.95 1.15 9.98
N GLU A 47 7.71 -0.02 9.40
CA GLU A 47 8.75 -1.01 9.15
C GLU A 47 8.75 -1.42 7.66
N PRO A 48 9.92 -1.44 6.99
CA PRO A 48 10.01 -1.93 5.62
C PRO A 48 9.74 -3.44 5.59
N MET A 49 9.06 -3.89 4.53
CA MET A 49 8.75 -5.30 4.30
C MET A 49 8.95 -5.66 2.82
N SER A 50 9.24 -6.92 2.54
CA SER A 50 9.26 -7.42 1.17
C SER A 50 7.85 -7.53 0.58
N SER A 51 7.75 -7.57 -0.74
CA SER A 51 6.48 -7.83 -1.44
C SER A 51 5.87 -9.18 -1.07
N ALA A 52 6.71 -10.19 -0.82
CA ALA A 52 6.26 -11.53 -0.40
C ALA A 52 5.65 -11.51 1.01
N GLU A 53 6.28 -10.81 1.96
CA GLU A 53 5.74 -10.62 3.31
C GLU A 53 4.43 -9.84 3.28
N ALA A 54 4.36 -8.78 2.45
CA ALA A 54 3.14 -7.99 2.31
C ALA A 54 1.98 -8.84 1.78
N LEU A 55 2.23 -9.62 0.73
CA LEU A 55 1.19 -10.47 0.13
C LEU A 55 0.71 -11.54 1.12
N SER A 56 1.63 -12.23 1.81
CA SER A 56 1.29 -13.26 2.79
C SER A 56 0.51 -12.69 3.99
N ALA A 57 0.86 -11.49 4.45
CA ALA A 57 0.13 -10.82 5.52
C ALA A 57 -1.30 -10.43 5.07
N VAL A 58 -1.42 -9.87 3.86
CA VAL A 58 -2.71 -9.48 3.26
C VAL A 58 -3.66 -10.67 3.10
N GLU A 59 -3.16 -11.85 2.70
CA GLU A 59 -4.00 -13.04 2.52
C GLU A 59 -4.81 -13.45 3.76
N THR A 60 -4.28 -13.14 4.96
CA THR A 60 -4.89 -13.59 6.22
C THR A 60 -5.55 -12.48 7.01
N THR A 61 -5.23 -11.21 6.73
CA THR A 61 -5.62 -10.07 7.57
C THR A 61 -6.35 -8.97 6.83
N ALA A 62 -6.36 -8.98 5.49
CA ALA A 62 -6.90 -7.87 4.72
C ALA A 62 -8.40 -7.69 4.91
N TYR A 63 -8.76 -6.46 5.28
CA TYR A 63 -10.12 -5.99 5.39
C TYR A 63 -10.52 -5.14 4.18
N LEU A 64 -9.61 -4.30 3.69
CA LEU A 64 -9.81 -3.43 2.53
C LEU A 64 -8.54 -3.38 1.68
N VAL A 65 -8.66 -3.53 0.37
CA VAL A 65 -7.52 -3.47 -0.57
C VAL A 65 -7.74 -2.38 -1.60
N PHE A 66 -6.76 -1.50 -1.73
CA PHE A 66 -6.72 -0.46 -2.76
C PHE A 66 -5.87 -0.92 -3.94
N PHE A 67 -6.48 -0.86 -5.12
CA PHE A 67 -5.83 -1.11 -6.39
C PHE A 67 -5.65 0.21 -7.15
N ALA A 68 -4.47 0.38 -7.74
CA ALA A 68 -4.20 1.47 -8.66
C ALA A 68 -4.04 0.92 -10.08
N ASN A 69 -4.49 1.70 -11.06
CA ASN A 69 -4.21 1.37 -12.46
C ASN A 69 -2.71 1.61 -12.72
N ALA A 70 -2.03 0.55 -13.15
CA ALA A 70 -0.58 0.51 -13.35
C ALA A 70 -0.11 1.55 -14.36
N ASN A 71 -0.96 1.97 -15.30
CA ASN A 71 -0.65 3.00 -16.29
C ASN A 71 -0.51 4.40 -15.66
N PHE A 72 -0.97 4.59 -14.42
CA PHE A 72 -0.86 5.86 -13.68
C PHE A 72 0.08 5.78 -12.48
N LEU A 73 0.75 4.65 -12.26
CA LEU A 73 1.77 4.57 -11.24
C LEU A 73 3.06 5.26 -11.71
N PRO A 74 3.77 5.98 -10.84
CA PRO A 74 5.04 6.57 -11.20
C PRO A 74 6.03 5.47 -11.61
N SER A 75 6.61 5.58 -12.81
CA SER A 75 7.74 4.76 -13.25
C SER A 75 8.98 5.21 -12.47
N THR A 76 9.38 4.50 -11.43
CA THR A 76 10.43 4.92 -10.47
C THR A 76 11.72 5.46 -11.13
N PRO A 77 12.15 6.72 -10.87
CA PRO A 77 13.54 7.04 -10.55
C PRO A 77 13.65 7.12 -9.02
N GLY A 78 14.81 6.73 -8.49
CA GLY A 78 14.99 6.37 -7.08
C GLY A 78 14.55 7.40 -6.03
N LEU A 79 14.42 6.88 -4.81
CA LEU A 79 14.23 7.57 -3.54
C LEU A 79 15.18 8.79 -3.38
N THR A 80 14.80 9.95 -3.92
CA THR A 80 15.38 11.25 -3.53
C THR A 80 14.35 12.36 -3.73
N GLU A 81 13.33 12.43 -2.87
CA GLU A 81 12.91 13.73 -2.38
C GLU A 81 13.01 13.63 -0.86
N GLU A 82 14.04 14.27 -0.30
CA GLU A 82 14.15 14.49 1.14
C GLU A 82 12.87 15.20 1.58
N ILE A 83 12.04 14.51 2.36
CA ILE A 83 10.92 15.15 3.05
C ILE A 83 11.54 16.22 3.94
N THR A 84 11.32 17.49 3.59
CA THR A 84 11.83 18.59 4.40
C THR A 84 11.16 18.56 5.77
N GLU A 85 11.90 18.87 6.84
CA GLU A 85 11.37 18.90 8.22
C GLU A 85 10.12 19.79 8.37
N GLU A 86 9.90 20.71 7.42
CA GLU A 86 8.75 21.61 7.36
C GLU A 86 7.43 20.90 7.02
N GLU A 87 7.44 19.79 6.28
CA GLU A 87 6.22 19.03 5.94
C GLU A 87 5.81 18.05 7.05
N VAL A 88 6.75 17.60 7.88
CA VAL A 88 6.49 16.74 9.06
C VAL A 88 5.85 17.54 10.21
N SER A 89 5.97 18.87 10.17
CA SER A 89 5.57 19.81 11.23
C SER A 89 4.16 20.42 11.03
N ARG A 90 3.50 20.16 9.89
CA ARG A 90 2.15 20.68 9.58
C ARG A 90 1.07 19.64 9.84
#